data_AF-A0A7V9J771-F1
#
_entry.id   AF-A0A7V9J771-F1
#
_cell.length_a   1.000
_cell.length_b   1.000
_cell.length_c   1.000
_cell.angle_alpha   90.00
_cell.angle_beta   90.00
_cell.angle_gamma   90.00
#
_symmetry.space_group_name_H-M   'P 1'
#
loop_
_entity.id
_entity.type
_entity.pdbx_description
1 polymer ?
#
loop_
_entity_poly.entity_id
_entity_poly.type
_entity_poly.pdbx_seq_one_letter_code
_entity_poly.pdbx_strand_id
1 'polypeptide(L)'
;KVSWAASCGDERFVFTHLAVPVMTRLRMQERAVLDTLIDAGVARSRSEALAWCVRLVGRNESEWMDRLRQALVAVEEARSAGPDTD
;
A
#
# COMPACT_ATOMS: atom_id res chain seq x y z
N LYS A 1 -13.79 -0.03 -0.35
CA LYS A 1 -14.76 -0.93 -1.00
C LYS A 1 -15.76 -0.04 -1.69
N VAL A 2 -15.77 0.00 -3.02
CA VAL A 2 -16.74 0.81 -3.79
C VAL A 2 -17.61 -0.18 -4.55
N SER A 3 -18.91 0.01 -4.47
CA SER A 3 -19.89 -0.61 -5.34
C SER A 3 -20.50 0.52 -6.17
N TRP A 4 -20.74 0.24 -7.44
CA TRP A 4 -21.53 1.12 -8.30
C TRP A 4 -22.65 0.32 -8.93
N ALA A 5 -23.72 1.03 -9.24
CA ALA A 5 -24.88 0.51 -9.95
C ALA A 5 -25.25 1.54 -11.02
N ALA A 6 -25.81 1.07 -12.12
CA ALA A 6 -26.47 1.95 -13.08
C ALA A 6 -27.97 1.84 -12.89
N SER A 7 -28.67 2.96 -13.09
CA SER A 7 -30.13 3.03 -13.13
C SER A 7 -30.58 3.63 -14.46
N CYS A 8 -31.56 3.00 -15.11
CA CYS A 8 -32.22 3.51 -16.30
C CYS A 8 -33.73 3.27 -16.15
N GLY A 9 -34.51 4.35 -16.00
CA GLY A 9 -35.92 4.23 -15.62
C GLY A 9 -36.05 3.48 -14.28
N ASP A 10 -36.90 2.46 -14.28
CA ASP A 10 -37.16 1.62 -13.10
C ASP A 10 -36.18 0.45 -12.94
N GLU A 11 -35.25 0.27 -13.88
CA GLU A 11 -34.28 -0.81 -13.85
C GLU A 11 -32.98 -0.39 -13.15
N ARG A 12 -32.53 -1.21 -12.19
CA ARG A 12 -31.26 -1.04 -11.49
C ARG A 12 -30.42 -2.31 -11.62
N PHE A 13 -29.21 -2.16 -12.15
CA PHE A 13 -28.26 -3.28 -12.26
C PHE A 13 -26.98 -3.00 -11.48
N VAL A 14 -26.58 -3.97 -10.65
CA VAL A 14 -25.38 -3.89 -9.81
C VAL A 14 -24.25 -4.64 -10.50
N PHE A 15 -23.19 -3.94 -10.90
CA PHE A 15 -22.04 -4.52 -11.57
C PHE A 15 -21.01 -4.98 -10.53
N THR A 16 -20.98 -6.30 -10.30
CA THR A 16 -19.96 -7.14 -9.67
C THR A 16 -19.18 -6.60 -8.45
N HIS A 17 -19.40 -7.24 -7.31
CA HIS A 17 -18.49 -7.25 -6.15
C HIS A 17 -17.27 -8.15 -6.40
N LEU A 18 -16.34 -7.78 -7.30
CA LEU A 18 -15.09 -8.56 -7.44
C LEU A 18 -14.02 -8.00 -6.49
N ALA A 19 -13.76 -8.73 -5.41
CA ALA A 19 -12.66 -8.43 -4.49
C ALA A 19 -11.35 -9.07 -5.02
N VAL A 20 -10.81 -8.54 -6.13
CA VAL A 20 -9.49 -8.98 -6.61
C VAL A 20 -8.42 -8.49 -5.62
N PRO A 21 -7.45 -9.33 -5.21
CA PRO A 21 -6.32 -8.89 -4.41
C PRO A 21 -5.43 -8.00 -5.29
N VAL A 22 -5.48 -6.70 -5.04
CA VAL A 22 -4.50 -5.75 -5.59
C VAL A 22 -3.60 -5.39 -4.42
N MET A 23 -2.28 -5.62 -4.56
CA MET A 23 -1.27 -5.44 -3.50
C MET A 23 -1.33 -4.06 -2.80
N THR A 24 -1.96 -3.06 -3.42
CA THR A 24 -2.20 -1.75 -2.81
C THR A 24 -3.65 -1.31 -3.04
N ARG A 25 -4.53 -1.61 -2.09
CA ARG A 25 -5.83 -0.93 -2.00
C ARG A 25 -5.63 0.49 -1.47
N LEU A 26 -5.14 1.38 -2.33
CA LEU A 26 -5.06 2.79 -1.99
C LEU A 26 -6.48 3.39 -1.91
N ARG A 27 -6.74 4.12 -0.83
CA ARG A 27 -7.93 4.97 -0.67
C ARG A 27 -7.86 6.10 -1.69
N MET A 28 -9.01 6.74 -1.91
CA MET A 28 -9.11 7.81 -2.91
C MET A 28 -8.17 8.98 -2.62
N GLN A 29 -7.97 9.32 -1.33
CA GLN A 29 -7.02 10.35 -0.90
C GLN A 29 -5.57 9.99 -1.24
N GLU A 30 -5.15 8.74 -1.03
CA GLU A 30 -3.80 8.28 -1.34
C GLU A 30 -3.55 8.30 -2.87
N ARG A 31 -4.58 8.01 -3.68
CA ARG A 31 -4.50 8.12 -5.14
C ARG A 31 -4.32 9.57 -5.61
N ALA A 32 -4.94 10.54 -4.92
CA ALA A 32 -4.78 11.95 -5.25
C ALA A 32 -3.32 12.43 -5.11
N VAL A 33 -2.58 11.91 -4.13
CA VAL A 33 -1.14 12.19 -3.98
C VAL A 33 -0.35 11.66 -5.19
N LEU A 34 -0.63 10.43 -5.62
CA LEU A 34 0.03 9.85 -6.79
C LEU A 34 -0.30 10.60 -8.09
N ASP A 35 -1.57 10.98 -8.25
CA ASP A 35 -2.01 11.77 -9.41
C ASP A 35 -1.33 13.13 -9.43
N THR A 36 -1.20 13.81 -8.28
CA THR A 36 -0.45 15.06 -8.16
C THR A 36 1.02 14.91 -8.58
N LEU A 37 1.67 13.81 -8.22
CA LEU A 37 3.06 13.53 -8.64
C LEU A 37 3.18 13.32 -10.15
N ILE A 38 2.16 12.73 -10.78
CA ILE A 38 2.12 12.56 -12.24
C ILE A 38 1.87 13.91 -12.92
N ASP A 39 0.89 14.67 -12.44
CA ASP A 39 0.53 15.98 -12.99
C ASP A 39 1.68 16.99 -12.87
N ALA A 40 2.47 16.89 -11.79
CA ALA A 40 3.68 17.68 -11.59
C ALA A 40 4.89 17.20 -12.42
N GLY A 41 4.77 16.12 -13.19
CA GLY A 41 5.84 15.56 -14.01
C GLY A 41 6.92 14.81 -13.23
N VAL A 42 6.70 14.51 -11.94
CA VAL A 42 7.64 13.75 -11.10
C VAL A 42 7.68 12.27 -11.50
N ALA A 43 6.59 11.75 -12.05
CA ALA A 43 6.46 10.37 -12.51
C ALA A 43 5.60 10.26 -13.78
N ARG A 44 5.88 9.27 -14.63
CA ARG A 44 5.13 9.01 -15.87
C ARG A 44 4.01 7.98 -15.67
N SER A 45 3.94 7.36 -14.50
CA SER A 45 2.93 6.37 -14.16
C SER A 45 2.69 6.32 -12.65
N ARG A 46 1.55 5.75 -12.23
CA ARG A 46 1.22 5.56 -10.81
C ARG A 46 2.20 4.63 -10.09
N SER A 47 2.73 3.62 -10.78
CA SER A 47 3.76 2.74 -10.22
C SER A 47 5.08 3.48 -10.01
N GLU A 48 5.48 4.34 -10.94
CA GLU A 48 6.67 5.18 -10.81
C GLU A 48 6.51 6.23 -9.69
N ALA A 49 5.32 6.82 -9.55
CA ALA A 49 4.97 7.70 -8.44
C ALA A 49 5.02 6.99 -7.08
N LEU A 50 4.49 5.76 -6.99
CA LEU A 50 4.56 4.96 -5.76
C LEU A 50 6.02 4.61 -5.40
N ALA A 51 6.82 4.22 -6.40
CA ALA A 51 8.25 3.96 -6.19
C ALA A 51 9.00 5.22 -5.72
N TRP A 52 8.61 6.40 -6.20
CA TRP A 52 9.12 7.68 -5.73
C TRP A 52 8.78 7.91 -4.26
N CYS A 53 7.53 7.69 -3.84
CA CYS A 53 7.12 7.78 -2.43
C CYS A 53 7.93 6.83 -1.52
N VAL A 54 8.13 5.58 -1.95
CA VAL A 54 8.93 4.60 -1.19
C VAL A 54 10.38 5.07 -1.02
N ARG A 55 11.00 5.60 -2.09
CA ARG A 55 12.35 6.17 -2.00
C ARG A 55 12.41 7.39 -1.10
N LEU A 56 11.38 8.26 -1.14
CA LEU A 56 11.30 9.42 -0.27
C LEU A 56 11.27 9.02 1.21
N VAL A 57 10.42 8.05 1.57
CA VAL A 57 10.35 7.52 2.94
C VAL A 57 11.68 6.87 3.32
N GLY A 58 12.27 6.05 2.45
CA GLY A 58 13.57 5.42 2.72
C GLY A 58 14.69 6.41 2.96
N ARG A 59 14.64 7.59 2.33
CA ARG A 59 15.63 8.66 2.54
C ARG A 59 15.38 9.44 3.83
N ASN A 60 14.12 9.76 4.13
CA ASN A 60 13.79 10.60 5.28
C ASN A 60 13.77 9.84 6.61
N GLU A 61 13.45 8.55 6.57
CA GLU A 61 13.25 7.71 7.76
C GLU A 61 14.26 6.55 7.81
N SER A 62 15.43 6.71 7.18
CA SER A 62 16.45 5.65 7.06
C SER A 62 16.86 5.07 8.42
N GLU A 63 17.17 5.93 9.39
CA GLU A 63 17.59 5.53 10.74
C GLU A 63 16.48 4.75 11.47
N TRP A 64 15.23 5.19 11.35
CA TRP A 64 14.10 4.47 11.91
C TRP A 64 13.92 3.10 11.24
N MET A 65 14.05 3.02 9.91
CA MET A 65 14.00 1.76 9.16
C MET A 65 15.13 0.80 9.51
N ASP A 66 16.35 1.31 9.78
CA ASP A 66 17.49 0.51 10.25
C ASP A 66 17.20 -0.09 11.63
N ARG A 67 16.70 0.72 12.58
CA ARG A 67 16.32 0.24 13.91
C ARG A 67 15.23 -0.82 13.86
N LEU A 68 14.22 -0.64 13.01
CA LEU A 68 13.16 -1.64 12.82
C LEU A 68 13.74 -2.96 12.26
N ARG A 69 14.64 -2.89 11.28
CA ARG A 69 15.31 -4.08 10.72
C ARG A 69 16.14 -4.80 11.78
N GLN A 70 16.88 -4.08 12.61
CA GLN A 70 17.67 -4.67 13.70
C GLN A 70 16.78 -5.36 14.74
N ALA A 71 15.66 -4.73 15.13
CA ALA A 71 14.71 -5.33 16.07
C ALA A 71 14.12 -6.64 15.54
N LEU A 72 13.85 -6.73 14.23
CA LEU A 72 13.35 -7.95 13.60
C LEU A 72 14.38 -9.10 13.60
N VAL A 73 15.68 -8.81 13.58
CA VAL A 73 16.73 -9.84 13.72
C VAL A 73 16.64 -10.50 15.10
N ALA A 74 16.53 -9.71 16.17
CA ALA A 74 16.40 -10.23 17.53
C ALA A 74 15.12 -11.07 17.71
N VAL A 75 14.02 -10.68 17.07
CA VAL A 75 12.78 -11.47 17.06
C VAL A 75 12.98 -12.81 16.35
N GLU A 76 13.72 -12.82 15.25
CA GLU A 76 14.01 -14.05 14.50
C GLU A 76 14.93 -14.99 15.30
N GLU A 77 15.92 -14.45 16.02
CA GLU A 77 16.76 -15.21 16.96
C GLU A 77 15.92 -15.84 18.07
N ALA A 78 15.03 -15.08 18.71
CA ALA A 78 14.14 -15.59 19.75
C ALA A 78 13.16 -16.66 19.22
N ARG A 79 12.64 -16.49 18.00
CA ARG A 79 11.81 -17.50 17.33
C ARG A 79 12.60 -18.78 17.07
N SER A 80 13.87 -18.67 16.70
CA SER A 80 14.74 -19.80 16.38
C SER A 80 15.20 -20.57 17.61
N ALA A 81 15.41 -19.89 18.74
CA ALA A 81 15.75 -20.53 20.01
C ALA A 81 14.62 -21.41 20.55
N GLY A 82 13.36 -21.04 20.27
CA GLY A 82 12.18 -21.72 20.80
C GLY A 82 12.03 -21.54 22.33
N PRO A 83 10.87 -21.85 22.91
CA PRO A 83 10.72 -21.89 24.36
C PRO A 83 11.50 -23.08 24.93
N ASP A 84 12.23 -22.88 26.04
CA ASP A 84 12.76 -23.99 26.84
C ASP A 84 11.57 -24.82 27.34
N THR A 85 11.43 -26.02 26.81
CA THR A 85 10.51 -27.03 27.32
C THR A 85 11.14 -27.69 28.55
N ASP A 86 10.88 -27.10 29.72
CA ASP A 86 10.82 -27.82 31.00
C ASP A 86 9.43 -28.42 31.22
#